data_AF-A0A9D6UN70-F1
#
_entry.id   AF-A0A9D6UN70-F1
#
_cell.length_a   1.000
_cell.length_b   1.000
_cell.length_c   1.000
_cell.angle_alpha   90.00
_cell.angle_beta   90.00
_cell.angle_gamma   90.00
#
_symmetry.space_group_name_H-M   'P 1'
#
loop_
_entity.id
_entity.type
_entity.pdbx_description
1 polymer ?
#
loop_
_entity_poly.entity_id
_entity_poly.type
_entity_poly.pdbx_seq_one_letter_code
_entity_poly.pdbx_strand_id
1 'polypeptide(L)'
;MLLSFQDLTEIKELEDRVRRSDKLAALATMAAGMAHEIKNPLSSLKVFVQLLPKKFDDPEYRRKLEEIFPREIERIDRIVESLLSFARAAAPNFVKVKIEDILEETLKYFEEQ
;
A
#
# COMPACT_ATOMS: atom_id res chain seq x y z
N MET A 1 -11.92 14.41 -49.99
CA MET A 1 -11.60 13.92 -48.64
C MET A 1 -10.50 14.80 -48.08
N LEU A 2 -10.75 15.52 -46.99
CA LEU A 2 -9.79 16.47 -46.41
C LEU A 2 -9.15 15.80 -45.19
N LEU A 3 -7.84 15.61 -45.21
CA LEU A 3 -7.06 15.11 -44.08
C LEU A 3 -6.44 16.31 -43.36
N SER A 4 -6.85 16.53 -42.11
CA SER A 4 -6.26 17.54 -41.23
C SER A 4 -5.32 16.84 -40.24
N PHE A 5 -4.08 17.32 -40.14
CA PHE A 5 -3.12 16.89 -39.14
C PHE A 5 -2.97 18.01 -38.11
N GLN A 6 -3.37 17.75 -36.86
CA GLN A 6 -3.07 18.60 -35.71
C GLN A 6 -1.94 17.95 -34.91
N ASP A 7 -0.89 18.72 -34.64
CA ASP A 7 0.12 18.33 -33.66
C ASP A 7 -0.49 18.44 -32.26
N LEU A 8 -0.64 17.29 -31.60
CA LEU A 8 -1.21 17.18 -30.24
C LEU A 8 -0.12 16.92 -29.19
N THR A 9 1.16 17.03 -29.55
CA THR A 9 2.28 16.68 -28.67
C THR A 9 2.26 17.53 -27.40
N GLU A 10 2.11 18.84 -27.53
CA GLU A 10 2.12 19.77 -26.40
C GLU A 10 0.92 19.57 -25.46
N ILE A 11 -0.26 19.28 -26.03
CA ILE A 11 -1.46 18.96 -25.25
C ILE A 11 -1.26 17.67 -24.45
N LYS A 12 -0.72 16.62 -25.08
CA LYS A 12 -0.40 15.35 -24.40
C LYS A 12 0.63 15.53 -23.29
N GLU A 13 1.68 16.32 -23.52
CA GLU A 13 2.67 16.60 -22.49
C GLU A 13 2.08 17.33 -21.28
N LEU A 14 1.18 18.29 -21.51
CA LEU A 14 0.48 18.99 -20.44
C LEU A 14 -0.45 18.04 -19.67
N GLU A 15 -1.21 17.19 -20.37
CA GLU A 15 -2.05 16.15 -19.75
C GLU A 15 -1.22 15.19 -18.88
N ASP A 16 -0.05 14.74 -19.39
CA ASP A 16 0.84 13.85 -18.66
C ASP A 16 1.45 14.53 -17.42
N ARG A 17 1.79 15.82 -17.51
CA ARG A 17 2.27 16.60 -16.35
C ARG A 17 1.19 16.75 -15.29
N VAL A 18 -0.03 17.09 -15.69
CA VAL A 18 -1.19 17.20 -14.77
C VAL A 18 -1.42 15.85 -14.09
N ARG A 19 -1.51 14.76 -14.86
CA ARG A 19 -1.72 13.41 -14.34
C ARG A 19 -0.61 12.97 -13.38
N ARG A 20 0.64 13.34 -13.66
CA ARG A 20 1.78 13.06 -12.76
C ARG A 20 1.70 13.88 -11.48
N SER A 21 1.28 15.14 -11.56
CA SER A 21 1.05 16.00 -10.40
C SER A 21 -0.05 15.43 -9.49
N ASP A 22 -1.19 15.03 -10.06
CA ASP A 22 -2.29 14.43 -9.31
C ASP A 22 -1.86 13.13 -8.62
N LYS A 23 -1.08 12.30 -9.32
CA LYS A 23 -0.53 11.07 -8.74
C LYS A 23 0.41 11.36 -7.55
N LEU A 24 1.25 12.38 -7.66
CA LEU A 24 2.13 12.80 -6.56
C LEU A 24 1.35 13.35 -5.36
N ALA A 25 0.29 14.13 -5.60
CA ALA A 25 -0.57 14.64 -4.54
C ALA A 25 -1.31 13.51 -3.81
N ALA A 26 -1.82 12.53 -4.56
CA ALA A 26 -2.43 11.33 -4.00
C ALA A 26 -1.42 10.52 -3.16
N LEU A 27 -0.20 10.33 -3.68
CA LEU A 27 0.88 9.65 -2.97
C LEU A 27 1.27 10.38 -1.68
N ALA A 28 1.35 11.71 -1.69
CA ALA A 28 1.64 12.50 -0.50
C ALA A 28 0.54 12.35 0.56
N THR A 29 -0.72 12.34 0.13
CA THR A 29 -1.88 12.14 1.02
C THR A 29 -1.88 10.73 1.63
N MET A 30 -1.65 9.70 0.82
CA MET A 30 -1.51 8.33 1.29
C MET A 30 -0.34 8.19 2.25
N ALA A 31 0.84 8.72 1.90
CA ALA A 31 2.02 8.66 2.76
C ALA A 31 1.77 9.30 4.13
N ALA A 32 1.05 10.41 4.20
CA ALA A 32 0.67 11.05 5.47
C ALA A 32 -0.26 10.16 6.32
N GLY A 33 -1.28 9.54 5.71
CA GLY A 33 -2.17 8.59 6.39
C GLY A 33 -1.41 7.36 6.88
N MET A 34 -0.54 6.81 6.04
CA MET A 34 0.25 5.63 6.33
C MET A 34 1.31 5.89 7.41
N ALA A 35 1.90 7.08 7.46
CA ALA A 35 2.78 7.48 8.55
C ALA A 35 2.05 7.46 9.90
N HIS A 36 0.79 7.90 9.93
CA HIS A 36 -0.03 7.79 11.12
C HIS A 36 -0.31 6.32 11.48
N GLU A 37 -0.64 5.50 10.48
CA GLU A 37 -0.92 4.08 10.69
C GLU A 37 0.29 3.26 11.13
N ILE A 38 1.52 3.60 10.68
CA ILE A 38 2.79 2.98 11.15
C ILE A 38 3.12 3.42 12.57
N LYS A 39 2.79 4.67 12.94
CA LYS A 39 3.06 5.17 14.30
C LYS A 39 2.29 4.37 15.36
N ASN A 40 1.12 3.84 15.03
CA ASN A 40 0.29 3.05 15.95
C ASN A 40 0.95 1.73 16.41
N PRO A 41 1.31 0.77 15.51
CA PRO A 41 2.02 -0.45 15.87
C PRO A 41 3.32 -0.13 16.61
N LEU A 42 4.10 0.84 16.15
CA LEU A 42 5.33 1.25 16.82
C LEU A 42 5.11 1.75 18.25
N SER A 43 4.04 2.51 18.50
CA SER A 43 3.70 2.98 19.84
C SER A 43 3.31 1.84 20.75
N SER A 44 2.54 0.86 20.24
CA SER A 44 2.20 -0.36 20.97
C SER A 44 3.46 -1.14 21.35
N LEU A 45 4.32 -1.44 20.37
CA LEU A 45 5.59 -2.13 20.59
C LEU A 45 6.48 -1.41 21.61
N LYS A 46 6.56 -0.08 21.53
CA LYS A 46 7.32 0.74 22.48
C LYS A 46 6.82 0.56 23.92
N VAL A 47 5.51 0.53 24.16
CA VAL A 47 4.95 0.31 25.50
C VAL A 47 5.37 -1.05 26.04
N PHE A 48 5.35 -2.09 25.21
CA PHE A 48 5.83 -3.41 25.62
C PHE A 48 7.35 -3.38 25.93
N VAL A 49 8.19 -2.83 25.05
CA VAL A 49 9.63 -2.73 25.34
C VAL A 49 9.90 -1.95 26.64
N GLN A 50 9.14 -0.88 26.92
CA GLN A 50 9.29 -0.09 28.15
C GLN A 50 8.87 -0.83 29.42
N LEU A 51 7.94 -1.78 29.32
CA LEU A 51 7.49 -2.60 30.45
C LEU A 51 8.36 -3.83 30.68
N LEU A 52 9.18 -4.22 29.69
CA LEU A 52 10.08 -5.37 29.77
C LEU A 52 10.90 -5.42 31.07
N PRO A 53 11.58 -4.35 31.52
CA PRO A 53 12.41 -4.40 32.74
C PRO A 53 11.60 -4.65 34.02
N LYS A 54 10.29 -4.35 34.00
CA LYS A 54 9.40 -4.51 35.16
C LYS A 54 8.62 -5.82 35.15
N LYS A 55 8.48 -6.44 33.97
CA LYS A 55 7.62 -7.61 33.74
C LYS A 55 8.35 -8.77 33.08
N PHE A 56 9.67 -8.75 33.03
CA PHE A 56 10.45 -9.79 32.35
C PHE A 56 10.16 -11.19 32.90
N ASP A 57 10.05 -11.32 34.23
CA ASP A 57 9.82 -12.61 34.87
C ASP A 57 8.36 -13.09 34.77
N ASP A 58 7.43 -12.22 34.38
CA ASP A 58 6.01 -12.55 34.17
C ASP A 58 5.85 -13.40 32.88
N PRO A 59 5.51 -14.70 32.99
CA PRO A 59 5.37 -15.58 31.83
C PRO A 59 4.20 -15.21 30.92
N GLU A 60 3.14 -14.64 31.48
CA GLU A 60 1.96 -14.22 30.72
C GLU A 60 2.29 -12.98 29.87
N TYR A 61 3.09 -12.09 30.44
CA TYR A 61 3.61 -10.92 29.74
C TYR A 61 4.54 -11.30 28.58
N ARG A 62 5.47 -12.23 28.79
CA ARG A 62 6.35 -12.76 27.74
C ARG A 62 5.57 -13.41 26.59
N ARG A 63 4.54 -14.21 26.91
CA ARG A 63 3.67 -14.82 25.89
C ARG A 63 2.94 -13.78 25.04
N LYS A 64 2.41 -12.72 25.66
CA LYS A 64 1.78 -11.61 24.92
C LYS A 64 2.78 -10.89 24.01
N LEU A 65 4.01 -10.71 24.46
CA LEU A 65 5.10 -10.15 23.66
C LEU A 65 5.38 -10.97 22.40
N GLU A 66 5.53 -12.28 22.56
CA GLU A 66 5.76 -13.23 21.47
C GLU A 66 4.63 -13.24 20.44
N GLU A 67 3.38 -13.03 20.87
CA GLU A 67 2.23 -12.98 19.97
C GLU A 67 2.08 -11.62 19.26
N ILE A 68 2.27 -10.52 19.98
CA ILE A 68 1.98 -9.17 19.47
C ILE A 68 3.08 -8.67 18.56
N PHE A 69 4.35 -8.95 18.87
CA PHE A 69 5.47 -8.36 18.13
C PHE A 69 5.50 -8.74 16.65
N PRO A 70 5.45 -10.03 16.29
CA PRO A 70 5.43 -10.44 14.89
C PRO A 70 4.25 -9.82 14.13
N ARG A 71 3.06 -9.80 14.75
CA ARG A 71 1.85 -9.25 14.14
C ARG A 71 1.96 -7.75 13.83
N GLU A 72 2.50 -6.96 14.75
CA GLU A 72 2.65 -5.52 14.54
C GLU A 72 3.78 -5.23 13.54
N ILE A 73 4.85 -6.04 13.49
CA ILE A 73 5.91 -5.93 12.48
C ILE A 73 5.35 -6.23 11.09
N GLU A 74 4.64 -7.35 10.90
CA GLU A 74 3.99 -7.68 9.63
C GLU A 74 3.01 -6.59 9.18
N ARG A 75 2.30 -5.98 10.13
CA ARG A 75 1.39 -4.88 9.83
C ARG A 75 2.16 -3.67 9.28
N ILE A 76 3.30 -3.32 9.87
CA ILE A 76 4.17 -2.25 9.37
C ILE A 76 4.66 -2.58 7.96
N ASP A 77 5.11 -3.82 7.73
CA ASP A 77 5.59 -4.26 6.41
C ASP A 77 4.50 -4.15 5.34
N ARG A 78 3.27 -4.62 5.63
CA ARG A 78 2.13 -4.49 4.70
C ARG A 78 1.81 -3.03 4.36
N ILE A 79 1.92 -2.13 5.33
CA ILE A 79 1.74 -0.69 5.09
C ILE A 79 2.86 -0.20 4.16
N VAL A 80 4.12 -0.49 4.45
CA VAL A 80 5.26 -0.07 3.61
C VAL A 80 5.13 -0.61 2.17
N GLU A 81 4.78 -1.89 2.00
CA GLU A 81 4.58 -2.50 0.70
C GLU A 81 3.46 -1.82 -0.11
N SER A 82 2.34 -1.48 0.55
CA SER A 82 1.24 -0.75 -0.10
C SER A 82 1.65 0.62 -0.60
N LEU A 83 2.56 1.31 0.11
CA LEU A 83 3.07 2.62 -0.32
C LEU A 83 4.01 2.47 -1.53
N LEU A 84 4.88 1.46 -1.49
CA LEU A 84 5.83 1.17 -2.57
C LEU A 84 5.12 0.68 -3.84
N SER A 85 4.07 -0.13 -3.72
CA SER A 85 3.28 -0.61 -4.87
C SER A 85 2.60 0.54 -5.59
N PHE A 86 2.00 1.48 -4.86
CA PHE A 86 1.37 2.67 -5.43
C PHE A 86 2.41 3.60 -6.10
N ALA A 87 3.56 3.80 -5.46
CA ALA A 87 4.66 4.58 -6.02
C ALA A 87 5.22 3.96 -7.32
N ARG A 88 5.33 2.63 -7.35
CA ARG A 88 5.85 1.87 -8.49
C ARG A 88 4.87 1.69 -9.63
N ALA A 89 3.56 1.87 -9.42
CA ALA A 89 2.53 1.64 -10.43
C ALA A 89 2.97 2.25 -11.78
N ALA A 90 3.47 1.38 -12.66
CA ALA A 90 4.09 1.76 -13.92
C ALA A 90 3.00 2.16 -14.91
N ALA A 91 3.40 2.57 -16.12
CA ALA A 91 2.45 2.72 -17.21
C ALA A 91 1.59 1.44 -17.32
N PRO A 92 0.25 1.55 -17.41
CA PRO A 92 -0.61 0.39 -17.46
C PRO A 92 -0.19 -0.55 -18.60
N ASN A 93 0.03 -1.82 -18.27
CA ASN A 93 0.34 -2.85 -19.26
C ASN A 93 -0.98 -3.35 -19.87
N PHE A 94 -1.33 -2.83 -21.04
CA PHE A 94 -2.53 -3.26 -21.75
C PHE A 94 -2.28 -4.60 -22.41
N VAL A 95 -2.93 -5.65 -21.90
CA VAL A 95 -2.92 -6.99 -22.47
C VAL A 95 -4.35 -7.42 -22.82
N LYS A 96 -4.49 -8.25 -23.86
CA LYS A 96 -5.78 -8.89 -24.16
C LYS A 96 -6.06 -9.93 -23.08
N VAL A 97 -7.23 -9.83 -22.46
CA VAL A 97 -7.70 -10.75 -21.43
C VAL A 97 -9.09 -11.26 -21.81
N LYS A 98 -9.42 -12.48 -21.37
CA LYS A 98 -10.80 -12.97 -21.35
C LYS A 98 -11.43 -12.54 -20.02
N ILE A 99 -12.64 -11.99 -20.09
CA ILE A 99 -13.31 -11.47 -18.89
C ILE A 99 -13.75 -12.63 -17.99
N GLU A 100 -14.10 -13.76 -18.59
CA GLU A 100 -14.51 -14.98 -17.91
C GLU A 100 -13.42 -15.49 -16.96
N ASP A 101 -12.17 -15.50 -17.40
CA ASP A 101 -11.03 -15.96 -16.59
C ASP A 101 -10.82 -15.08 -15.34
N ILE A 102 -10.99 -13.76 -15.48
CA ILE A 102 -10.86 -12.81 -14.35
C ILE A 102 -12.02 -12.99 -13.35
N LEU A 103 -13.23 -13.23 -13.86
CA LEU A 103 -14.40 -13.44 -13.02
C LEU A 103 -14.27 -14.75 -12.21
N GLU A 104 -13.83 -15.84 -12.83
CA GLU A 104 -13.60 -17.11 -12.14
C GLU A 104 -12.50 -17.03 -11.08
N GLU A 105 -11.38 -16.36 -11.39
CA GLU A 105 -10.29 -16.14 -10.44
C GLU A 105 -10.76 -15.31 -9.24
N THR A 106 -11.54 -14.25 -9.49
CA THR A 106 -12.09 -13.40 -8.43
C THR A 106 -13.07 -14.17 -7.56
N LEU A 107 -13.98 -14.96 -8.15
CA LEU A 107 -14.94 -15.77 -7.40
C LEU A 107 -14.25 -16.80 -6.50
N LYS A 108 -13.22 -17.49 -7.01
CA LYS A 108 -12.41 -18.41 -6.19
C LYS A 108 -11.78 -17.74 -4.98
N TYR A 109 -11.21 -16.56 -5.16
CA TYR A 109 -10.58 -15.82 -4.06
C TYR A 109 -11.55 -15.49 -2.91
N PHE A 110 -12.84 -15.28 -3.22
CA PHE A 110 -13.87 -15.03 -2.21
C PHE A 110 -14.51 -16.29 -1.63
N GLU A 111 -14.45 -17.43 -2.32
CA GLU A 111 -14.90 -18.72 -1.79
C GLU A 111 -13.89 -19.36 -0.82
N GLU A 112 -12.62 -18.95 -0.88
CA GLU A 112 -11.53 -19.46 -0.03
C GLU A 112 -11.26 -18.62 1.25
N GLN A 113 -12.03 -17.54 1.49
CA GLN A 113 -12.05 -16.77 2.75
C GLN A 113 -13.21 -17.17 3.66
#